data_AF-A0A3A5VP49-F1
#
_entry.id   AF-A0A3A5VP49-F1
#
_cell.length_a   1.000
_cell.length_b   1.000
_cell.length_c   1.000
_cell.angle_alpha   90.00
_cell.angle_beta   90.00
_cell.angle_gamma   90.00
#
_symmetry.space_group_name_H-M   'P 1'
#
loop_
_entity.id
_entity.type
_entity.pdbx_description
1 polymer ?
#
loop_
_entity_poly.entity_id
_entity_poly.type
_entity_poly.pdbx_seq_one_letter_code
_entity_poly.pdbx_strand_id
1 'polypeptide(L)'
;MGLLSSAFAPRKDHKGMSTPSYAARWFLPVCMAVVGAWAWGLTDGNLVMWSALTVMVATPALSLGWYLIGLMSTQFEPLYILDKAEKAHKARIEQRKTSESA
;
A
#
# COMPACT_ATOMS: atom_id res chain seq x y z
N MET A 1 14.17 4.18 11.51
CA MET A 1 12.91 3.65 10.93
C MET A 1 13.19 2.26 10.38
N GLY A 2 12.36 1.26 10.69
CA GLY A 2 12.55 -0.09 10.15
C GLY A 2 12.16 -0.15 8.67
N LEU A 3 12.80 -1.05 7.91
CA LEU A 3 12.48 -1.26 6.48
C LEU A 3 11.00 -1.63 6.29
N LEU A 4 10.46 -2.41 7.24
CA LEU A 4 9.06 -2.82 7.31
C LEU A 4 8.11 -1.64 7.54
N SER A 5 8.44 -0.72 8.45
CA SER A 5 7.60 0.47 8.68
C SER A 5 7.62 1.39 7.45
N SER A 6 8.74 1.48 6.73
CA SER A 6 8.80 2.26 5.49
C SER A 6 7.87 1.69 4.41
N ALA A 7 7.87 0.35 4.24
CA ALA A 7 7.12 -0.33 3.19
C ALA A 7 5.61 -0.43 3.49
N PHE A 8 5.23 -0.73 4.73
CA PHE A 8 3.85 -1.04 5.11
C PHE A 8 3.10 0.13 5.76
N ALA A 9 3.77 1.15 6.29
CA ALA A 9 3.05 2.27 6.91
C ALA A 9 2.21 3.02 5.86
N PRO A 10 0.91 3.25 6.14
CA PRO A 10 0.07 4.08 5.29
C PRO A 10 0.62 5.50 5.25
N ARG A 11 0.40 6.18 4.13
CA ARG A 11 0.92 7.54 3.92
C ARG A 11 -0.19 8.56 4.12
N LYS A 12 -0.07 9.46 5.09
CA LYS A 12 -1.06 10.50 5.36
C LYS A 12 -0.88 11.68 4.41
N ASP A 13 -1.95 12.04 3.72
CA ASP A 13 -2.07 13.26 2.94
C ASP A 13 -2.39 14.47 3.85
N HIS A 14 -2.24 15.69 3.34
CA HIS A 14 -2.57 16.96 4.00
C HIS A 14 -4.04 17.05 4.45
N LYS A 15 -4.95 16.31 3.81
CA LYS A 15 -6.35 16.16 4.21
C LYS A 15 -6.59 15.11 5.30
N GLY A 16 -5.53 14.46 5.79
CA GLY A 16 -5.63 13.37 6.76
C GLY A 16 -6.06 12.02 6.17
N MET A 17 -6.22 11.94 4.84
CA MET A 17 -6.56 10.70 4.15
C MET A 17 -5.35 9.77 4.09
N SER A 18 -5.53 8.52 4.52
CA SER A 18 -4.51 7.48 4.43
C SER A 18 -4.42 6.97 3.00
N THR A 19 -3.35 7.32 2.31
CA THR A 19 -2.98 6.81 1.00
C THR A 19 -2.35 5.41 1.17
N PRO A 20 -2.61 4.46 0.23
CA PRO A 20 -2.04 3.12 0.30
C PRO A 20 -0.52 3.12 0.48
N SER A 21 -0.03 2.14 1.25
CA SER A 21 1.39 1.94 1.53
C SER A 21 2.20 1.64 0.27
N TYR A 22 3.54 1.78 0.35
CA TYR A 22 4.41 1.44 -0.79
C TYR A 22 4.31 -0.03 -1.18
N ALA A 23 4.12 -0.93 -0.21
CA ALA A 23 3.86 -2.34 -0.46
C ALA A 23 2.60 -2.54 -1.33
N ALA A 24 1.50 -1.85 -1.01
CA ALA A 24 0.26 -1.95 -1.79
C ALA A 24 0.40 -1.42 -3.22
N ARG A 25 1.24 -0.39 -3.44
CA ARG A 25 1.51 0.20 -4.77
C ARG A 25 2.27 -0.76 -5.68
N TRP A 26 3.29 -1.42 -5.15
CA TRP A 26 4.09 -2.38 -5.92
C TRP A 26 3.44 -3.75 -6.04
N PHE A 27 2.41 -4.04 -5.24
CA PHE A 27 1.80 -5.35 -5.21
C PHE A 27 1.19 -5.76 -6.56
N LEU A 28 0.54 -4.85 -7.28
CA LEU A 28 -0.06 -5.15 -8.59
C LEU A 28 0.97 -5.61 -9.62
N PRO A 29 2.02 -4.83 -9.97
CA PRO A 29 2.98 -5.26 -10.99
C PRO A 29 3.75 -6.51 -10.55
N VAL A 30 4.06 -6.65 -9.26
CA VAL A 30 4.74 -7.85 -8.74
C VAL A 30 3.84 -9.09 -8.86
N CYS A 31 2.57 -8.98 -8.46
CA CYS A 31 1.62 -10.09 -8.59
C CYS A 31 1.42 -10.48 -10.06
N MET A 32 1.25 -9.51 -10.96
CA MET A 32 1.11 -9.77 -12.39
C MET A 32 2.35 -10.45 -12.99
N ALA A 33 3.56 -10.00 -12.60
CA ALA A 33 4.80 -10.60 -13.07
C ALA A 33 4.98 -12.04 -12.57
N VAL A 34 4.69 -12.30 -11.29
CA VAL A 34 4.80 -13.64 -10.69
C VAL A 34 3.78 -14.61 -11.30
N VAL A 35 2.51 -14.21 -11.34
CA VAL A 35 1.45 -15.06 -11.90
C VAL A 35 1.66 -15.26 -13.40
N GLY A 36 2.06 -14.21 -14.13
CA GLY A 36 2.34 -14.31 -15.56
C GLY A 36 3.54 -15.21 -15.88
N ALA A 37 4.63 -15.12 -15.10
CA ALA A 37 5.78 -16.00 -15.28
C ALA A 37 5.43 -17.47 -15.01
N TRP A 38 4.62 -17.73 -13.99
CA TRP A 38 4.14 -19.08 -13.68
C TRP A 38 3.17 -19.61 -14.75
N ALA A 39 2.22 -18.80 -15.19
CA ALA A 39 1.23 -19.18 -16.20
C ALA A 39 1.89 -19.51 -17.55
N TRP A 40 3.03 -18.88 -17.88
CA TRP A 40 3.72 -19.10 -19.15
C TRP A 40 4.09 -20.57 -19.40
N GLY A 41 4.58 -21.26 -18.37
CA GLY A 41 4.94 -22.68 -18.46
C GLY A 41 3.75 -23.63 -18.59
N LEU A 42 2.53 -23.17 -18.29
CA LEU A 42 1.31 -23.98 -18.33
C LEU A 42 0.53 -23.85 -19.63
N THR A 43 0.77 -22.78 -20.39
CA THR A 43 -0.01 -22.45 -21.58
C THR A 43 0.75 -22.69 -22.88
N ASP A 44 1.93 -23.32 -22.83
CA ASP A 44 2.76 -23.70 -23.99
C ASP A 44 2.92 -22.57 -25.03
N GLY A 45 3.10 -21.33 -24.56
CA GLY A 45 3.26 -20.15 -25.42
C GLY A 45 1.98 -19.63 -26.08
N ASN A 46 0.80 -20.19 -25.79
CA ASN A 46 -0.48 -19.63 -26.24
C ASN A 46 -0.80 -18.34 -25.49
N LEU A 47 -0.70 -17.20 -26.17
CA LEU A 47 -0.92 -15.86 -25.59
C LEU A 47 -2.33 -15.63 -25.05
N VAL A 48 -3.34 -16.20 -25.70
CA VAL A 48 -4.75 -16.03 -25.28
C VAL A 48 -5.00 -16.82 -24.00
N MET A 49 -4.57 -18.08 -23.95
CA MET A 49 -4.66 -18.89 -22.72
C MET A 49 -3.82 -18.30 -21.60
N TRP A 50 -2.60 -17.84 -21.90
CA TRP A 50 -1.70 -17.22 -20.93
C TRP A 50 -2.33 -16.00 -20.27
N SER A 51 -2.86 -15.07 -21.07
CA SER A 51 -3.50 -13.85 -20.56
C SER A 51 -4.76 -14.16 -19.76
N ALA A 52 -5.61 -15.08 -20.25
CA ALA A 52 -6.82 -15.50 -19.53
C ALA A 52 -6.49 -16.14 -18.17
N LEU A 53 -5.54 -17.08 -18.13
CA LEU A 53 -5.10 -17.74 -16.91
C LEU A 53 -4.46 -16.75 -15.94
N THR A 54 -3.63 -15.83 -16.45
CA THR A 54 -2.98 -14.80 -15.64
C THR A 54 -4.00 -13.91 -14.96
N VAL A 55 -5.00 -13.38 -15.70
CA VAL A 55 -6.05 -12.52 -15.10
C VAL A 55 -6.93 -13.31 -14.13
N MET A 56 -7.29 -14.56 -14.48
CA MET A 56 -8.12 -15.41 -13.66
C MET A 56 -7.50 -15.68 -12.28
N VAL A 57 -6.18 -15.93 -12.23
CA VAL A 57 -5.46 -16.22 -10.98
C VAL A 57 -5.03 -14.92 -10.28
N ALA A 58 -4.61 -13.90 -11.01
CA ALA A 58 -4.19 -12.64 -10.43
C ALA A 58 -5.34 -11.93 -9.72
N THR A 59 -6.58 -12.04 -10.21
CA THR A 59 -7.75 -11.37 -9.59
C THR A 59 -7.95 -11.76 -8.11
N PRO A 60 -8.15 -13.05 -7.75
CA PRO A 60 -8.29 -13.44 -6.35
C PRO A 60 -6.99 -13.25 -5.55
N ALA A 61 -5.82 -13.42 -6.18
CA ALA A 61 -4.53 -13.18 -5.51
C ALA A 61 -4.35 -11.71 -5.12
N LEU A 62 -4.76 -10.79 -5.98
CA LEU A 62 -4.74 -9.35 -5.73
C LEU A 62 -5.71 -8.98 -4.61
N SER A 63 -6.94 -9.49 -4.65
CA SER A 63 -7.93 -9.27 -3.59
C SER A 63 -7.42 -9.71 -2.23
N LEU A 64 -6.86 -10.91 -2.14
CA LEU A 64 -6.31 -11.44 -0.88
C LEU A 64 -5.07 -10.67 -0.43
N GLY A 65 -4.15 -10.38 -1.33
CA GLY A 65 -2.91 -9.70 -0.96
C GLY A 65 -3.12 -8.25 -0.51
N TRP A 66 -4.04 -7.50 -1.13
CA TRP A 66 -4.39 -6.17 -0.62
C TRP A 66 -5.07 -6.23 0.76
N TYR A 67 -5.92 -7.24 1.00
CA TYR A 67 -6.52 -7.45 2.31
C TYR A 67 -5.45 -7.70 3.39
N LEU A 68 -4.47 -8.57 3.11
CA LEU A 68 -3.35 -8.87 4.03
C LEU A 68 -2.44 -7.65 4.26
N ILE A 69 -2.11 -6.91 3.20
CA ILE A 69 -1.32 -5.67 3.32
C ILE A 69 -2.08 -4.63 4.16
N GLY A 70 -3.40 -4.55 3.98
CA GLY A 70 -4.27 -3.70 4.80
C GLY A 70 -4.15 -4.04 6.29
N LEU A 71 -4.31 -5.32 6.65
CA LEU A 71 -4.16 -5.78 8.03
C LEU A 71 -2.79 -5.42 8.61
N MET A 72 -1.70 -5.69 7.88
CA MET A 72 -0.35 -5.33 8.34
C MET A 72 -0.16 -3.81 8.47
N SER A 73 -0.74 -3.02 7.58
CA SER A 73 -0.60 -1.57 7.58
C SER A 73 -1.22 -0.89 8.82
N THR A 74 -2.24 -1.51 9.43
CA THR A 74 -2.89 -0.97 10.64
C THR A 74 -1.98 -1.00 11.88
N GLN A 75 -0.96 -1.87 11.88
CA GLN A 75 -0.01 -2.01 12.98
C GLN A 75 1.07 -0.91 12.97
N PHE A 76 1.17 -0.13 11.89
CA PHE A 76 2.18 0.90 11.73
C PHE A 76 1.58 2.30 11.81
N GLU A 77 2.27 3.20 12.50
CA GLU A 77 1.86 4.59 12.58
C GLU A 77 1.93 5.26 11.19
N PRO A 78 0.88 5.97 10.76
CA PRO A 78 0.84 6.58 9.43
C PRO A 78 1.91 7.67 9.28
N LEU A 79 2.73 7.55 8.23
CA LEU A 79 3.79 8.50 7.91
C LEU A 79 3.27 9.61 7.01
N TYR A 80 3.68 10.86 7.23
CA TYR A 80 3.32 11.96 6.34
C TYR A 80 4.07 11.87 5.01
N ILE A 81 3.42 12.23 3.91
CA ILE A 81 4.06 12.30 2.59
C ILE A 81 5.00 13.50 2.49
N LEU A 82 4.70 14.58 3.22
CA LEU A 82 5.42 15.85 3.20
C LEU A 82 5.82 16.26 4.62
N ASP A 83 7.11 16.52 4.85
CA ASP A 83 7.62 17.00 6.14
C ASP A 83 6.96 18.32 6.59
N LYS A 84 6.58 19.18 5.63
CA LYS A 84 5.84 20.42 5.91
C LYS A 84 4.46 20.15 6.48
N ALA A 85 3.78 19.09 6.02
CA ALA A 85 2.47 18.71 6.52
C ALA A 85 2.56 18.13 7.94
N GLU A 86 3.62 17.39 8.24
CA GLU A 86 3.90 16.90 9.60
C GLU A 86 4.11 18.06 10.58
N LYS A 87 4.97 19.02 10.23
CA LYS A 87 5.24 20.20 11.06
C LYS A 87 3.99 21.05 11.28
N ALA A 88 3.20 21.28 10.22
CA ALA A 88 1.96 22.03 10.33
C ALA A 88 0.91 21.32 11.21
N HIS A 89 0.84 19.99 11.16
CA HIS A 89 -0.08 19.23 12.00
C HIS A 89 0.33 19.27 13.48
N LYS A 90 1.63 19.09 13.78
CA LYS A 90 2.17 19.19 15.14
C LYS A 90 1.93 20.58 15.74
N ALA A 91 2.18 21.65 14.97
CA ALA A 91 1.94 23.02 15.40
C ALA A 91 0.46 23.29 15.75
N ARG A 92 -0.49 22.73 14.99
CA ARG A 92 -1.93 22.85 15.30
C ARG A 92 -2.34 22.12 16.58
N ILE A 93 -1.77 20.95 16.83
CA ILE A 93 -2.03 20.20 18.07
C ILE A 93 -1.49 20.96 19.28
N GLU A 94 -0.29 21.54 19.16
CA GLU A 94 0.31 22.37 20.21
C GLU A 94 -0.56 23.60 20.52
N GLN A 95 -1.02 24.34 19.50
CA GLN A 95 -1.91 25.48 19.69
C GLN A 95 -3.21 25.12 20.41
N ARG A 96 -3.81 23.97 20.06
CA ARG A 96 -5.05 23.51 20.69
C ARG A 96 -4.86 23.15 22.16
N LYS A 97 -3.73 22.51 22.50
CA LYS A 97 -3.39 22.21 23.89
C LYS A 97 -3.19 23.49 24.72
N THR A 98 -2.52 24.49 24.14
CA THR A 98 -2.31 25.78 24.81
C THR A 98 -3.63 26.53 25.05
N SER A 99 -4.59 26.45 24.11
CA SER A 99 -5.92 27.06 24.27
C SER A 99 -6.85 26.34 25.25
N GLU A 100 -6.64 25.04 25.49
CA GLU A 100 -7.43 24.28 26.48
C GLU A 100 -6.86 24.39 27.91
N SER A 101 -5.61 24.83 28.06
CA SER A 101 -4.93 25.03 29.35
C SER A 101 -4.99 26.47 29.91
N ALA A 102 -5.61 27.40 29.18
CA ALA A 102 -5.75 28.82 29.54
C ALA A 102 -7.20 29.13 29.93
#